data_AF-A0A7S0M6X6-F1
#
_entry.id   AF-A0A7S0M6X6-F1
#
_cell.length_a   1.000
_cell.length_b   1.000
_cell.length_c   1.000
_cell.angle_alpha   90.00
_cell.angle_beta   90.00
_cell.angle_gamma   90.00
#
_symmetry.space_group_name_H-M   'P 1'
#
loop_
_entity.id
_entity.type
_entity.pdbx_description
1 polymer ?
#
loop_
_entity_poly.entity_id
_entity_poly.type
_entity_poly.pdbx_seq_one_letter_code
_entity_poly.pdbx_strand_id
1 'polypeptide(L)'
;QGVGLAAAADSTRRRCFHVAVGKCRQCVPGGATLEAVAARVGADWLQLWGANPHLADPRALPQQAEVNMGPLYTARPGDTLAALGQAFGVPVAVLVGLNPDIVNAEVGLGGGQVDGTASAVVCIPVGMCRATVSLPP
;
A
#
# COMPACT_ATOMS: atom_id res chain seq x y z
N GLN A 1 -12.09 59.44 -26.49
CA GLN A 1 -12.24 59.07 -25.06
C GLN A 1 -12.70 57.62 -25.05
N GLY A 2 -11.83 56.72 -24.55
CA GLY A 2 -11.94 55.28 -24.75
C GLY A 2 -12.90 54.61 -23.78
N VAL A 3 -13.78 53.77 -24.32
CA VAL A 3 -14.62 52.84 -23.56
C VAL A 3 -13.86 51.52 -23.50
N GLY A 4 -13.19 51.26 -22.39
CA GLY A 4 -12.55 49.97 -22.12
C GLY A 4 -13.57 49.04 -21.49
N LEU A 5 -14.13 48.11 -22.26
CA LEU A 5 -14.79 46.93 -21.72
C LEU A 5 -13.76 46.13 -20.93
N ALA A 6 -13.91 46.07 -19.61
CA ALA A 6 -13.16 45.14 -18.79
C ALA A 6 -13.56 43.71 -19.18
N ALA A 7 -12.57 43.00 -19.72
CA ALA A 7 -12.68 41.63 -20.17
C ALA A 7 -13.16 40.70 -19.04
N ALA A 8 -14.01 39.76 -19.41
CA ALA A 8 -14.46 38.66 -18.58
C ALA A 8 -13.26 37.90 -17.99
N ALA A 9 -13.32 37.61 -16.68
CA ALA A 9 -12.37 36.70 -16.05
C ALA A 9 -12.61 35.29 -16.59
N ASP A 10 -11.67 34.84 -17.42
CA ASP A 10 -11.66 33.60 -18.17
C ASP A 10 -11.00 32.46 -17.38
N SER A 11 -11.61 31.28 -17.52
CA SER A 11 -11.14 29.89 -17.33
C SER A 11 -10.52 29.41 -16.00
N THR A 12 -11.18 28.38 -15.46
CA THR A 12 -10.71 27.38 -14.50
C THR A 12 -9.27 26.92 -14.76
N ARG A 13 -8.31 27.46 -13.98
CA ARG A 13 -6.93 26.95 -13.95
C ARG A 13 -6.92 25.53 -13.37
N ARG A 14 -6.73 24.51 -14.21
CA ARG A 14 -6.36 23.17 -13.72
C ARG A 14 -4.99 23.27 -13.05
N ARG A 15 -4.94 22.91 -11.77
CA ARG A 15 -3.68 22.74 -11.03
C ARG A 15 -3.48 21.24 -10.85
N CYS A 16 -2.40 20.73 -11.43
CA CYS A 16 -1.97 19.37 -11.19
C CYS A 16 -1.08 19.35 -9.94
N PHE A 17 -1.21 18.31 -9.13
CA PHE A 17 -0.35 18.04 -7.99
C PHE A 17 0.27 16.66 -8.17
N HIS A 18 1.56 16.56 -7.92
CA HIS A 18 2.24 15.26 -7.83
C HIS A 18 2.26 14.87 -6.36
N VAL A 19 1.65 13.73 -6.04
CA VAL A 19 1.62 13.19 -4.68
C VAL A 19 2.47 11.94 -4.66
N ALA A 20 3.54 11.95 -3.86
CA ALA A 20 4.36 10.77 -3.61
C ALA A 20 3.83 10.07 -2.36
N VAL A 21 3.38 8.82 -2.52
CA VAL A 21 2.92 7.98 -1.40
C VAL A 21 3.95 6.89 -1.18
N GLY A 22 4.43 6.75 0.06
CA GLY A 22 5.36 5.68 0.42
C GLY A 22 4.69 4.31 0.30
N LYS A 23 5.32 3.38 -0.41
CA LYS A 23 4.78 2.01 -0.54
C LYS A 23 4.77 1.31 0.83
N CYS A 24 3.70 0.58 1.11
CA CYS A 24 3.49 -0.13 2.38
C CYS A 24 3.43 0.79 3.62
N ARG A 25 3.14 2.09 3.42
CA ARG A 25 2.92 3.07 4.49
C ARG A 25 1.47 3.56 4.46
N GLN A 26 0.85 3.62 5.62
CA GLN A 26 -0.48 4.22 5.77
C GLN A 26 -0.47 5.31 6.83
N CYS A 27 -0.93 6.51 6.46
CA CYS A 27 -1.21 7.57 7.41
C CYS A 27 -2.55 7.31 8.10
N VAL A 28 -2.59 7.36 9.43
CA VAL A 28 -3.82 7.19 10.21
C VAL A 28 -4.14 8.44 11.04
N PRO A 29 -5.43 8.71 11.31
CA PRO A 29 -5.84 9.83 12.16
C PRO A 29 -5.26 9.71 13.57
N GLY A 30 -5.03 10.85 14.23
CA GLY A 30 -4.62 10.87 15.63
C GLY A 30 -5.70 10.29 16.55
N GLY A 31 -5.27 9.60 17.61
CA GLY A 31 -6.18 8.90 18.52
C GLY A 31 -6.69 7.55 18.00
N ALA A 32 -6.29 7.12 16.79
CA ALA A 32 -6.48 5.74 16.34
C ALA A 32 -5.67 4.76 17.21
N THR A 33 -6.05 3.47 17.17
CA THR A 33 -5.31 2.38 17.82
C THR A 33 -4.73 1.43 16.78
N LEU A 34 -3.59 0.80 17.08
CA LEU A 34 -3.03 -0.24 16.20
C LEU A 34 -3.94 -1.46 16.08
N GLU A 35 -4.73 -1.76 17.11
CA GLU A 35 -5.75 -2.80 17.06
C GLU A 35 -6.82 -2.51 15.98
N ALA A 36 -7.34 -1.28 15.95
CA ALA A 36 -8.33 -0.88 14.94
C ALA A 36 -7.74 -0.83 13.53
N VAL A 37 -6.46 -0.48 13.40
CA VAL A 37 -5.74 -0.51 12.12
C VAL A 37 -5.55 -1.96 11.66
N ALA A 38 -5.04 -2.83 12.54
CA ALA A 38 -4.82 -4.25 12.26
C ALA A 38 -6.11 -4.97 11.83
N ALA A 39 -7.22 -4.70 12.52
CA ALA A 39 -8.54 -5.25 12.18
C ALA A 39 -8.99 -4.87 10.77
N ARG A 40 -8.69 -3.64 10.31
CA ARG A 40 -9.03 -3.17 8.96
C ARG A 40 -8.23 -3.89 7.88
N VAL A 41 -6.97 -4.20 8.15
CA VAL A 41 -6.06 -4.83 7.18
C VAL A 41 -5.95 -6.35 7.33
N GLY A 42 -6.70 -6.94 8.27
CA GLY A 42 -6.69 -8.39 8.52
C GLY A 42 -5.37 -8.89 9.08
N ALA A 43 -4.64 -8.07 9.83
CA ALA A 43 -3.37 -8.42 10.45
C ALA A 43 -3.52 -8.74 11.95
N ASP A 44 -2.55 -9.48 12.50
CA ASP A 44 -2.37 -9.57 13.95
C ASP A 44 -1.84 -8.23 14.49
N TRP A 45 -2.53 -7.68 15.50
CA TRP A 45 -2.21 -6.34 16.01
C TRP A 45 -0.85 -6.28 16.71
N LEU A 46 -0.42 -7.36 17.35
CA LEU A 46 0.86 -7.42 18.07
C LEU A 46 2.02 -7.48 17.07
N GLN A 47 1.86 -8.24 15.98
CA GLN A 47 2.83 -8.28 14.89
C GLN A 47 2.89 -6.94 14.14
N LEU A 48 1.76 -6.27 13.95
CA LEU A 48 1.74 -4.90 13.43
C LEU A 48 2.50 -3.94 14.34
N TRP A 49 2.28 -4.01 15.65
CA TRP A 49 3.03 -3.16 16.59
C TRP A 49 4.53 -3.46 16.58
N GLY A 50 4.92 -4.74 16.54
CA GLY A 50 6.32 -5.14 16.43
C GLY A 50 7.02 -4.62 15.18
N ALA A 51 6.30 -4.45 14.07
CA ALA A 51 6.83 -3.86 12.83
C ALA A 51 6.93 -2.33 12.87
N ASN A 52 6.43 -1.69 13.93
CA ASN A 52 6.33 -0.25 14.08
C ASN A 52 6.95 0.23 15.41
N PRO A 53 8.26 0.01 15.63
CA PRO A 53 8.93 0.34 16.90
C PRO A 53 8.95 1.85 17.20
N HIS A 54 8.69 2.71 16.21
CA HIS A 54 8.56 4.15 16.40
C HIS A 54 7.21 4.56 17.02
N LEU A 55 6.23 3.66 17.08
CA LEU A 55 4.93 3.89 17.71
C LEU A 55 4.99 3.42 19.17
N ALA A 56 5.24 4.36 20.08
CA ALA A 56 5.44 4.07 21.50
C ALA A 56 4.17 3.55 22.20
N ASP A 57 3.01 4.17 21.93
CA ASP A 57 1.72 3.76 22.48
C ASP A 57 0.83 3.14 21.40
N PRO A 58 0.56 1.82 21.44
CA PRO A 58 -0.30 1.14 20.46
C PRO A 58 -1.78 1.51 20.61
N ARG A 59 -2.18 2.17 21.71
CA ARG A 59 -3.57 2.53 22.01
C ARG A 59 -3.91 4.00 21.73
N ALA A 60 -2.91 4.83 21.45
CA ALA A 60 -3.10 6.24 21.15
C ALA A 60 -2.06 6.73 20.14
N LEU A 61 -2.37 6.57 18.86
CA LEU A 61 -1.46 6.98 17.80
C LEU A 61 -1.37 8.51 17.69
N PRO A 62 -0.15 9.06 17.45
CA PRO A 62 0.04 10.49 17.26
C PRO A 62 -0.71 10.98 16.02
N GLN A 63 -0.89 12.30 15.90
CA GLN A 63 -1.44 12.86 14.67
C GLN A 63 -0.56 12.51 13.48
N GLN A 64 -1.19 12.12 12.37
CA GLN A 64 -0.52 11.72 11.13
C GLN A 64 0.48 10.58 11.34
N ALA A 65 0.18 9.67 12.28
CA ALA A 65 1.00 8.48 12.48
C ALA A 65 1.12 7.69 11.18
N GLU A 66 2.36 7.39 10.79
CA GLU A 66 2.65 6.50 9.67
C GLU A 66 2.81 5.08 10.21
N VAL A 67 1.91 4.20 9.78
CA VAL A 67 1.94 2.77 10.09
C VAL A 67 2.59 2.04 8.91
N ASN A 68 3.67 1.32 9.20
CA ASN A 68 4.29 0.36 8.32
C ASN A 68 3.44 -0.92 8.27
N MET A 69 2.95 -1.25 7.08
CA MET A 69 2.09 -2.42 6.86
C MET A 69 2.86 -3.71 6.63
N GLY A 70 4.18 -3.63 6.44
CA GLY A 70 5.05 -4.77 6.29
C GLY A 70 6.24 -4.53 5.37
N PRO A 71 7.06 -5.56 5.12
CA PRO A 71 8.25 -5.41 4.31
C PRO A 71 7.92 -5.18 2.83
N LEU A 72 8.83 -4.48 2.16
CA LEU A 72 8.86 -4.38 0.72
C LEU A 72 9.65 -5.56 0.14
N TYR A 73 9.04 -6.26 -0.80
CA TYR A 73 9.66 -7.35 -1.55
C TYR A 73 9.93 -6.90 -2.99
N THR A 74 11.19 -6.95 -3.41
CA THR A 74 11.54 -6.69 -4.82
C THR A 74 11.35 -7.97 -5.62
N ALA A 75 10.42 -7.93 -6.56
CA ALA A 75 10.08 -9.06 -7.41
C ALA A 75 11.28 -9.54 -8.23
N ARG A 76 11.40 -10.85 -8.34
CA ARG A 76 12.37 -11.55 -9.17
C ARG A 76 11.71 -11.95 -10.49
N PRO A 77 12.49 -12.19 -11.54
CA PRO A 77 11.98 -12.78 -12.77
C PRO A 77 11.18 -14.06 -12.47
N GLY A 78 9.94 -14.12 -12.95
CA GLY A 78 9.04 -15.26 -12.74
C GLY A 78 8.10 -15.15 -11.53
N ASP A 79 8.26 -14.17 -10.64
CA ASP A 79 7.33 -14.00 -9.53
C ASP A 79 5.94 -13.57 -10.02
N THR A 80 4.91 -14.07 -9.33
CA THR A 80 3.51 -13.65 -9.49
C THR A 80 2.90 -13.38 -8.11
N LEU A 81 1.85 -12.57 -8.02
CA LEU A 81 1.17 -12.36 -6.74
C LEU A 81 0.60 -13.67 -6.17
N ALA A 82 0.21 -14.61 -7.04
CA ALA A 82 -0.23 -15.94 -6.63
C ALA A 82 0.91 -16.73 -5.95
N ALA A 83 2.09 -16.79 -6.57
CA ALA A 83 3.24 -17.49 -6.01
C ALA A 83 3.73 -16.85 -4.71
N LEU A 84 3.78 -15.51 -4.65
CA LEU A 84 4.15 -14.79 -3.42
C LEU A 84 3.09 -14.98 -2.32
N GLY A 85 1.80 -14.98 -2.67
CA GLY A 85 0.71 -15.26 -1.73
C GLY A 85 0.85 -16.65 -1.11
N GLN A 86 1.14 -17.66 -1.93
CA GLN A 86 1.42 -19.01 -1.43
C GLN A 86 2.68 -19.05 -0.55
N ALA A 87 3.78 -18.42 -0.97
CA ALA A 87 5.05 -18.44 -0.26
C ALA A 87 4.98 -17.75 1.12
N PHE A 88 4.21 -16.66 1.22
CA PHE A 88 4.07 -15.88 2.44
C PHE A 88 2.78 -16.19 3.22
N GLY A 89 1.97 -17.15 2.78
CA GLY A 89 0.69 -17.48 3.44
C GLY A 89 -0.32 -16.33 3.44
N VAL A 90 -0.28 -15.49 2.40
CA VAL A 90 -1.14 -14.31 2.21
C VAL A 90 -2.18 -14.61 1.13
N PRO A 91 -3.48 -14.42 1.37
CA PRO A 91 -4.47 -14.51 0.31
C PRO A 91 -4.17 -13.50 -0.81
N VAL A 92 -4.22 -13.94 -2.08
CA VAL A 92 -3.89 -13.08 -3.23
C VAL A 92 -4.73 -11.80 -3.25
N ALA A 93 -6.00 -11.87 -2.84
CA ALA A 93 -6.88 -10.70 -2.74
C ALA A 93 -6.32 -9.62 -1.78
N VAL A 94 -5.66 -10.03 -0.69
CA VAL A 94 -5.00 -9.10 0.25
C VAL A 94 -3.78 -8.46 -0.41
N LEU A 95 -2.97 -9.25 -1.14
CA LEU A 95 -1.83 -8.71 -1.89
C LEU A 95 -2.27 -7.71 -2.96
N VAL A 96 -3.33 -8.00 -3.72
CA VAL A 96 -3.90 -7.08 -4.72
C VAL A 96 -4.39 -5.79 -4.05
N GLY A 97 -5.08 -5.89 -2.92
CA GLY A 97 -5.57 -4.71 -2.19
C GLY A 97 -4.46 -3.80 -1.66
N LEU A 98 -3.32 -4.37 -1.24
CA LEU A 98 -2.16 -3.61 -0.75
C LEU A 98 -1.24 -3.10 -1.87
N ASN A 99 -1.41 -3.57 -3.09
CA ASN A 99 -0.57 -3.23 -4.24
C ASN A 99 -1.41 -2.73 -5.43
N PRO A 100 -2.19 -1.64 -5.26
CA PRO A 100 -3.06 -1.11 -6.30
C PRO A 100 -2.29 -0.57 -7.53
N ASP A 101 -0.98 -0.35 -7.40
CA ASP A 101 -0.09 0.02 -8.49
C ASP A 101 0.27 -1.17 -9.41
N ILE A 102 -0.05 -2.41 -9.01
CA ILE A 102 0.15 -3.61 -9.80
C ILE A 102 -1.15 -3.93 -10.55
N VAL A 103 -1.32 -3.35 -11.74
CA VAL A 103 -2.55 -3.45 -12.54
C VAL A 103 -2.76 -4.85 -13.15
N ASN A 104 -1.68 -5.61 -13.37
CA ASN A 104 -1.75 -6.98 -13.90
C ASN A 104 -1.17 -8.02 -12.92
N ALA A 105 -2.00 -8.51 -12.01
CA ALA A 105 -1.63 -9.52 -11.01
C ALA A 105 -1.16 -10.87 -11.60
N GLU A 106 -1.50 -11.15 -12.86
CA GLU A 106 -1.23 -12.42 -13.56
C GLU A 106 -0.01 -12.37 -14.48
N VAL A 107 0.47 -11.17 -14.83
CA VAL A 107 1.69 -10.98 -15.64
C VAL A 107 2.88 -10.95 -14.70
N GLY A 108 3.93 -11.70 -15.01
CA GLY A 108 5.11 -11.82 -14.15
C GLY A 108 5.61 -10.46 -13.65
N LEU A 109 5.80 -10.35 -12.33
CA LEU A 109 6.18 -9.13 -11.62
C LEU A 109 7.61 -8.64 -11.97
N GLY A 110 8.39 -9.50 -12.62
CA GLY A 110 9.74 -9.21 -13.11
C GLY A 110 9.82 -8.79 -14.57
N GLY A 111 8.70 -8.59 -15.28
CA GLY A 111 8.72 -8.29 -16.71
C GLY A 111 7.48 -7.56 -17.20
N GLY A 112 7.53 -6.22 -17.17
CA GLY A 112 6.65 -5.38 -17.98
C GLY A 112 5.42 -4.86 -17.25
N GLN A 113 5.59 -3.74 -16.56
CA GLN A 113 4.53 -2.75 -16.50
C GLN A 113 5.12 -1.39 -16.88
N VAL A 114 4.86 -1.04 -18.14
CA VAL A 114 4.98 0.26 -18.83
C VAL A 114 6.32 0.99 -18.95
N ASP A 115 7.39 0.72 -18.19
CA ASP A 115 8.70 1.42 -18.37
C ASP A 115 9.96 0.51 -18.30
N GLY A 116 9.82 -0.77 -18.68
CA GLY A 116 10.91 -1.53 -19.31
C GLY A 116 12.11 -2.03 -18.49
N THR A 117 12.39 -1.66 -17.23
CA THR A 117 13.61 -2.19 -16.53
C THR A 117 13.54 -2.38 -15.00
N ALA A 118 12.46 -2.03 -14.31
CA ALA A 118 12.40 -2.17 -12.85
C ALA A 118 11.52 -3.35 -12.42
N SER A 119 12.09 -4.26 -11.62
CA SER A 119 11.32 -5.25 -10.85
C SER A 119 10.22 -4.57 -10.05
N ALA A 120 8.99 -5.11 -10.08
CA ALA A 120 7.93 -4.60 -9.22
C ALA A 120 8.33 -4.72 -7.74
N VAL A 121 8.11 -3.66 -6.97
CA VAL A 121 8.21 -3.75 -5.50
C VAL A 121 6.83 -4.15 -5.00
N VAL A 122 6.71 -5.06 -4.04
CA VAL A 122 5.45 -5.57 -3.51
C VAL A 122 5.41 -5.33 -2.00
N CYS A 123 4.34 -4.73 -1.49
CA CYS A 123 4.05 -4.67 -0.05
C CYS A 123 3.50 -6.02 0.39
N ILE A 124 4.22 -6.68 1.30
CA ILE A 124 3.79 -7.93 1.93
C ILE A 124 3.25 -7.59 3.32
N PRO A 125 1.99 -7.92 3.65
CA PRO A 125 1.42 -7.58 4.95
C PRO A 125 2.16 -8.24 6.11
N VAL A 126 2.20 -7.55 7.25
CA VAL A 126 2.62 -8.15 8.52
C VAL A 126 1.71 -9.30 8.95
N GLY A 127 2.30 -10.25 9.65
CA GLY A 127 1.57 -11.18 10.50
C GLY A 127 0.81 -12.30 9.82
N MET A 128 1.31 -12.75 8.68
CA MET A 128 0.73 -13.87 7.94
C MET A 128 1.65 -15.10 8.03
N CYS A 129 1.59 -15.79 9.17
CA CYS A 129 2.16 -17.14 9.34
C CYS A 129 1.08 -18.13 9.78
N ARG A 130 -0.17 -17.95 9.37
CA ARG A 130 -1.20 -18.99 9.50
C ARG A 130 -1.30 -19.74 8.18
N ALA A 131 -0.54 -20.82 8.08
CA ALA A 131 -0.83 -21.87 7.12
C ALA A 131 -2.19 -22.51 7.47
N THR A 132 -3.28 -21.93 6.99
CA THR A 132 -4.42 -22.75 6.56
C THR A 132 -4.40 -22.82 5.04
N VAL A 133 -3.26 -23.21 4.49
CA VAL A 133 -3.27 -23.93 3.23
C VAL A 133 -3.84 -25.29 3.59
N SER A 134 -5.12 -25.50 3.35
CA SER A 134 -5.62 -26.87 3.16
C SER A 134 -4.78 -27.42 2.03
N LEU A 135 -3.85 -28.33 2.34
CA LEU A 135 -3.27 -29.19 1.32
C LEU A 135 -4.45 -29.89 0.62
N PRO A 136 -4.47 -29.98 -0.73
CA PRO A 136 -5.41 -30.87 -1.39
C PRO A 136 -5.15 -32.32 -0.89
N PRO A 137 -6.18 -33.19 -0.92
CA PRO A 137 -6.11 -34.52 -0.31
C PRO A 137 -4.97 -35.39 -0.85
#